data_AF-A0A5C1YGW5-F1
#
_entry.id   AF-A0A5C1YGW5-F1
#
_cell.length_a   1.000
_cell.length_b   1.000
_cell.length_c   1.000
_cell.angle_alpha   90.00
_cell.angle_beta   90.00
_cell.angle_gamma   90.00
#
_symmetry.space_group_name_H-M   'P 1'
#
loop_
_entity.id
_entity.type
_entity.pdbx_description
1 polymer ?
#
loop_
_entity_poly.entity_id
_entity_poly.type
_entity_poly.pdbx_seq_one_letter_code
_entity_poly.pdbx_strand_id
1 'polypeptide(L)'
;MTTTASRVGALAVVALIAASLSGCAFLAPRHVFEDSASIDQDIARIVIDSNDGSVTVRGVAGADSVSLERTVKYRGAEREIGETHRVSGDELVLDDCGRNCAIDYVLDVPLGVEVSGRTSNGSIELAGVSEVDVSTNNGRIDLDDVTGAITATTSNGKIDGQGLTGDEPIVVETSNGAIELEFDEPRDVRATTSNGAIRLTVPDASYRVDAETSNGRTTVDVVDDPAGEFALLLRTSNGSITVEPR
;
A
#
# COMPACT_ATOMS: atom_id res chain seq x y z
N MET A 1 -86.23 26.89 -24.48
CA MET A 1 -85.99 25.56 -25.07
C MET A 1 -84.98 24.85 -24.19
N THR A 2 -85.40 23.68 -23.71
CA THR A 2 -84.63 22.63 -23.02
C THR A 2 -83.28 22.37 -23.71
N THR A 3 -82.20 21.97 -23.03
CA THR A 3 -82.00 20.60 -22.55
C THR A 3 -80.81 20.49 -21.59
N THR A 4 -81.08 19.81 -20.48
CA THR A 4 -80.28 18.94 -19.61
C THR A 4 -78.84 18.59 -20.02
N ALA A 5 -77.89 18.63 -19.05
CA ALA A 5 -76.73 17.74 -19.04
C ALA A 5 -76.32 17.37 -17.60
N SER A 6 -76.14 16.08 -17.41
CA SER A 6 -76.05 15.34 -16.14
C SER A 6 -74.67 15.42 -15.47
N ARG A 7 -74.69 15.29 -14.14
CA ARG A 7 -73.57 15.15 -13.21
C ARG A 7 -72.73 13.90 -13.52
N VAL A 8 -71.41 14.04 -13.46
CA VAL A 8 -70.46 12.93 -13.26
C VAL A 8 -69.58 13.31 -12.07
N GLY A 9 -69.67 12.53 -10.99
CA GLY A 9 -68.85 12.71 -9.79
C GLY A 9 -67.45 12.17 -10.01
N ALA A 10 -66.44 12.96 -9.64
CA ALA A 10 -65.06 12.53 -9.59
C ALA A 10 -64.70 12.11 -8.16
N LEU A 11 -64.51 10.80 -7.94
CA LEU A 11 -63.88 10.26 -6.75
C LEU A 11 -62.37 10.54 -6.83
N ALA A 12 -61.88 11.44 -5.98
CA ALA A 12 -60.46 11.69 -5.82
C ALA A 12 -59.84 10.58 -4.95
N VAL A 13 -59.10 9.66 -5.57
CA VAL A 13 -58.22 8.73 -4.86
C VAL A 13 -56.89 9.46 -4.65
N VAL A 14 -56.64 9.93 -3.42
CA VAL A 14 -55.33 10.44 -3.02
C VAL A 14 -54.46 9.26 -2.62
N ALA A 15 -53.62 8.80 -3.55
CA ALA A 15 -52.57 7.84 -3.24
C ALA A 15 -51.40 8.58 -2.56
N LEU A 16 -51.28 8.44 -1.25
CA LEU A 16 -50.10 8.83 -0.49
C LEU A 16 -48.95 7.87 -0.82
N ILE A 17 -48.11 8.25 -1.78
CA ILE A 17 -46.83 7.59 -2.01
C ILE A 17 -45.85 8.15 -0.96
N ALA A 18 -45.70 7.44 0.16
CA ALA A 18 -44.57 7.64 1.06
C ALA A 18 -43.30 7.11 0.37
N ALA A 19 -42.66 7.96 -0.44
CA ALA A 19 -41.38 7.64 -1.06
C ALA A 19 -40.30 7.57 0.03
N SER A 20 -39.75 6.37 0.21
CA SER A 20 -38.58 6.12 1.04
C SER A 20 -37.38 6.90 0.51
N LEU A 21 -36.97 7.95 1.23
CA LEU A 21 -35.81 8.81 0.91
C LEU A 21 -34.44 8.12 1.05
N SER A 22 -34.40 6.81 1.29
CA SER A 22 -33.16 6.04 1.49
C SER A 22 -32.32 5.85 0.21
N GLY A 23 -32.80 6.33 -0.94
CA GLY A 23 -32.14 6.15 -2.24
C GLY A 23 -31.07 7.18 -2.61
N CYS A 24 -30.93 8.29 -1.89
CA CYS A 24 -30.01 9.38 -2.29
C CYS A 24 -28.53 9.13 -1.94
N ALA A 25 -28.21 8.14 -1.10
CA ALA A 25 -26.82 7.83 -0.74
C ALA A 25 -25.99 7.29 -1.91
N PHE A 26 -26.63 6.67 -2.92
CA PHE A 26 -25.95 6.10 -4.09
C PHE A 26 -25.61 7.12 -5.19
N LEU A 27 -26.12 8.36 -5.12
CA LEU A 27 -25.89 9.42 -6.11
C LEU A 27 -25.05 10.58 -5.56
N ALA A 28 -24.37 10.39 -4.43
CA ALA A 28 -23.52 11.41 -3.85
C ALA A 28 -22.42 11.84 -4.84
N PRO A 29 -22.20 13.16 -5.05
CA PRO A 29 -21.20 13.63 -5.99
C PRO A 29 -19.80 13.20 -5.57
N ARG A 30 -18.95 13.01 -6.58
CA ARG A 30 -17.51 12.75 -6.41
C ARG A 30 -16.78 14.07 -6.50
N HIS A 31 -15.85 14.28 -5.59
CA HIS A 31 -15.00 15.45 -5.54
C HIS A 31 -13.55 14.99 -5.66
N VAL A 32 -12.77 15.72 -6.46
CA VAL A 32 -11.33 15.51 -6.64
C VAL A 32 -10.69 16.89 -6.66
N PHE A 33 -9.62 17.06 -5.89
CA PHE A 33 -8.75 18.22 -5.99
C PHE A 33 -7.31 17.81 -5.66
N GLU A 34 -6.37 18.64 -6.09
CA GLU A 34 -4.94 18.42 -5.97
C GLU A 34 -4.31 19.68 -5.39
N ASP A 35 -3.38 19.50 -4.47
CA ASP A 35 -2.52 20.57 -3.96
C ASP A 35 -1.13 20.02 -3.63
N SER A 36 -0.20 20.95 -3.38
CA SER A 36 1.17 20.63 -3.05
C SER A 36 1.68 21.49 -1.90
N ALA A 37 2.68 20.96 -1.21
CA ALA A 37 3.40 21.61 -0.13
C ALA A 37 4.89 21.34 -0.27
N SER A 38 5.71 22.29 0.20
CA SER A 38 7.15 22.11 0.34
C SER A 38 7.49 22.26 1.82
N ILE A 39 8.30 21.34 2.33
CA ILE A 39 8.72 21.27 3.72
C ILE A 39 10.23 21.49 3.74
N ASP A 40 10.64 22.70 4.09
CA ASP A 40 12.04 23.13 4.17
C ASP A 40 12.74 22.70 5.49
N GLN A 41 12.18 21.71 6.19
CA GLN A 41 12.76 21.14 7.41
C GLN A 41 13.46 19.83 7.09
N ASP A 42 14.55 19.55 7.80
CA ASP A 42 15.24 18.26 7.71
C ASP A 42 14.33 17.17 8.27
N ILE A 43 13.73 16.38 7.37
CA ILE A 43 12.90 15.22 7.72
C ILE A 43 13.78 13.97 7.67
N ALA A 44 13.88 13.26 8.79
CA ALA A 44 14.57 11.99 8.90
C ALA A 44 13.61 10.80 8.77
N ARG A 45 12.32 10.99 9.13
CA ARG A 45 11.32 9.92 9.17
C ARG A 45 9.97 10.35 8.60
N ILE A 46 9.36 9.46 7.82
CA ILE A 46 7.98 9.58 7.34
C ILE A 46 7.11 8.52 8.01
N VAL A 47 6.01 8.96 8.59
CA VAL A 47 5.02 8.08 9.22
C VAL A 47 3.72 8.12 8.43
N ILE A 48 3.31 6.96 7.92
CA ILE A 48 2.07 6.78 7.16
C ILE A 48 0.92 6.42 8.10
N ASP A 49 -0.07 7.29 8.24
CA ASP A 49 -1.34 7.01 8.93
C ASP A 49 -2.53 7.40 8.03
N SER A 50 -2.60 6.76 6.86
CA SER A 50 -3.67 6.95 5.88
C SER A 50 -4.36 5.63 5.57
N ASN A 51 -5.68 5.53 5.72
CA ASN A 51 -6.37 4.26 5.45
C ASN A 51 -6.58 4.01 3.95
N ASP A 52 -6.90 5.05 3.19
CA ASP A 52 -7.34 4.97 1.81
C ASP A 52 -6.51 5.89 0.90
N GLY A 53 -6.21 5.40 -0.30
CA GLY A 53 -5.31 6.08 -1.25
C GLY A 53 -3.86 5.65 -1.10
N SER A 54 -3.07 5.86 -2.14
CA SER A 54 -1.69 5.36 -2.25
C SER A 54 -0.68 6.28 -1.59
N VAL A 55 0.47 5.73 -1.20
CA VAL A 55 1.62 6.51 -0.75
C VAL A 55 2.83 6.13 -1.60
N THR A 56 3.39 7.11 -2.30
CA THR A 56 4.63 6.98 -3.05
C THR A 56 5.68 7.88 -2.43
N VAL A 57 6.82 7.33 -2.03
CA VAL A 57 7.96 8.08 -1.48
C VAL A 57 9.18 7.81 -2.37
N ARG A 58 9.79 8.87 -2.89
CA ARG A 58 10.96 8.79 -3.77
C ARG A 58 12.11 9.57 -3.17
N GLY A 59 13.18 8.87 -2.83
CA GLY A 59 14.46 9.44 -2.47
C GLY A 59 15.14 10.05 -3.69
N VAL A 60 15.43 11.34 -3.64
CA VAL A 60 16.03 12.11 -4.72
C VAL A 60 17.43 12.56 -4.31
N ALA A 61 18.43 12.16 -5.09
CA ALA A 61 19.81 12.56 -4.86
C ALA A 61 19.96 14.10 -4.94
N GLY A 62 20.47 14.71 -3.89
CA GLY A 62 20.69 16.16 -3.82
C GLY A 62 19.44 16.98 -3.47
N ALA A 63 18.32 16.35 -3.14
CA ALA A 63 17.19 17.04 -2.51
C ALA A 63 17.57 17.48 -1.09
N ASP A 64 17.17 18.71 -0.75
CA ASP A 64 17.41 19.40 0.53
C ASP A 64 16.10 19.74 1.26
N SER A 65 14.96 19.44 0.66
CA SER A 65 13.62 19.65 1.21
C SER A 65 12.70 18.50 0.78
N VAL A 66 11.56 18.37 1.45
CA VAL A 66 10.51 17.43 1.03
C VAL A 66 9.50 18.16 0.16
N SER A 67 9.26 17.65 -1.05
CA SER A 67 8.15 18.06 -1.91
C SER A 67 7.01 17.06 -1.74
N LEU A 68 5.84 17.55 -1.36
CA LEU A 68 4.64 16.74 -1.16
C LEU A 68 3.57 17.18 -2.14
N GLU A 69 3.06 16.25 -2.93
CA GLU A 69 1.86 16.40 -3.74
C GLU A 69 0.79 15.46 -3.20
N ARG A 70 -0.46 15.93 -3.11
CA ARG A 70 -1.59 15.09 -2.73
C ARG A 70 -2.77 15.24 -3.67
N THR A 71 -3.41 14.12 -3.97
CA THR A 71 -4.68 14.07 -4.68
C THR A 71 -5.76 13.59 -3.72
N VAL A 72 -6.69 14.47 -3.35
CA VAL A 72 -7.77 14.14 -2.42
C VAL A 72 -9.03 13.77 -3.18
N LYS A 73 -9.56 12.57 -2.92
CA LYS A 73 -10.75 12.01 -3.58
C LYS A 73 -11.80 11.69 -2.53
N TYR A 74 -12.98 12.31 -2.60
CA TYR A 74 -14.06 11.99 -1.66
C TYR A 74 -15.45 11.94 -2.29
N ARG A 75 -16.39 11.33 -1.57
CA ARG A 75 -17.82 11.28 -1.94
C ARG A 75 -18.69 11.84 -0.83
N GLY A 76 -19.71 12.61 -1.20
CA GLY A 76 -20.68 13.15 -0.26
C GLY A 76 -20.99 14.62 -0.49
N ALA A 77 -21.48 15.28 0.56
CA ALA A 77 -21.60 16.73 0.57
C ALA A 77 -20.21 17.37 0.49
N GLU A 78 -20.13 18.49 -0.23
CA GLU A 78 -18.94 19.32 -0.33
C GLU A 78 -18.45 19.72 1.07
N ARG A 79 -17.15 19.56 1.31
CA ARG A 79 -16.49 19.93 2.55
C ARG A 79 -15.08 20.43 2.26
N GLU A 80 -14.59 21.30 3.13
CA GLU A 80 -13.21 21.75 3.12
C GLU A 80 -12.33 20.67 3.77
N ILE A 81 -11.28 20.25 3.07
CA ILE A 81 -10.26 19.33 3.59
C ILE A 81 -8.97 20.15 3.63
N GLY A 82 -8.56 20.53 4.85
CA GLY A 82 -7.35 21.31 5.09
C GLY A 82 -6.09 20.45 4.91
N GLU A 83 -4.98 20.88 5.51
CA GLU A 83 -3.74 20.11 5.54
C GLU A 83 -3.95 18.75 6.22
N THR A 84 -3.39 17.70 5.61
CA THR A 84 -3.43 16.31 6.11
C THR A 84 -2.03 15.77 6.33
N HIS A 85 -1.06 16.67 6.55
CA HIS A 85 0.29 16.30 6.95
C HIS A 85 0.66 17.12 8.18
N ARG A 86 1.53 16.58 9.03
CA ARG A 86 2.01 17.23 10.23
C ARG A 86 3.50 16.99 10.39
N VAL A 87 4.26 18.04 10.66
CA VAL A 87 5.68 17.95 11.00
C VAL A 87 5.85 18.08 12.51
N SER A 88 6.59 17.16 13.11
CA SER A 88 6.95 17.17 14.53
C SER A 88 8.42 16.85 14.69
N GLY A 89 9.27 17.88 14.75
CA GLY A 89 10.72 17.70 14.74
C GLY A 89 11.19 17.28 13.35
N ASP A 90 11.85 16.13 13.27
CA ASP A 90 12.33 15.48 12.04
C ASP A 90 11.35 14.42 11.49
N GLU A 91 10.15 14.32 12.06
CA GLU A 91 9.10 13.40 11.65
C GLU A 91 8.02 14.10 10.82
N LEU A 92 7.72 13.57 9.63
CA LEU A 92 6.58 13.95 8.80
C LEU A 92 5.49 12.88 8.86
N VAL A 93 4.36 13.21 9.46
CA VAL A 93 3.19 12.34 9.54
C VAL A 93 2.23 12.64 8.39
N LEU A 94 1.83 11.63 7.63
CA LEU A 94 0.80 11.68 6.61
C LEU A 94 -0.53 11.16 7.17
N ASP A 95 -1.49 12.06 7.38
CA ASP A 95 -2.80 11.75 7.95
C ASP A 95 -3.84 11.39 6.86
N ASP A 96 -4.94 10.79 7.32
CA ASP A 96 -6.17 10.54 6.54
C ASP A 96 -7.08 11.79 6.44
N CYS A 97 -8.01 11.79 5.50
CA CYS A 97 -9.08 12.79 5.35
C CYS A 97 -10.47 12.28 5.81
N GLY A 98 -10.52 11.08 6.38
CA GLY A 98 -11.68 10.54 7.09
C GLY A 98 -12.69 9.83 6.18
N ARG A 99 -13.95 9.72 6.63
CA ARG A 99 -14.93 8.83 5.98
C ARG A 99 -15.23 9.20 4.53
N ASN A 100 -15.25 8.16 3.68
CA ASN A 100 -15.50 8.23 2.23
C ASN A 100 -14.52 9.16 1.51
N CYS A 101 -13.28 9.20 1.99
CA CYS A 101 -12.21 10.00 1.46
C CYS A 101 -10.95 9.13 1.30
N ALA A 102 -10.13 9.44 0.31
CA ALA A 102 -8.87 8.78 0.01
C ALA A 102 -7.86 9.85 -0.41
N ILE A 103 -6.61 9.69 -0.01
CA ILE A 103 -5.52 10.61 -0.36
C ILE A 103 -4.42 9.80 -1.03
N ASP A 104 -4.11 10.16 -2.27
CA ASP A 104 -2.91 9.68 -2.92
C ASP A 104 -1.79 10.69 -2.65
N TYR A 105 -0.76 10.28 -1.90
CA TYR A 105 0.42 11.07 -1.60
C TYR A 105 1.57 10.69 -2.52
N VAL A 106 2.27 11.70 -3.04
CA VAL A 106 3.54 11.55 -3.76
C VAL A 106 4.55 12.48 -3.09
N LEU A 107 5.62 11.89 -2.56
CA LEU A 107 6.68 12.62 -1.85
C LEU A 107 8.00 12.45 -2.60
N ASP A 108 8.68 13.56 -2.84
CA ASP A 108 10.11 13.58 -3.19
C ASP A 108 10.89 14.06 -1.97
N VAL A 109 11.81 13.23 -1.49
CA VAL A 109 12.51 13.40 -0.22
C VAL A 109 14.02 13.25 -0.43
N PRO A 110 14.87 13.76 0.47
CA PRO A 110 16.28 13.38 0.49
C PRO A 110 16.46 11.86 0.59
N LEU A 111 17.56 11.34 0.03
CA LEU A 111 17.88 9.91 0.13
C LEU A 111 18.03 9.47 1.59
N GLY A 112 17.62 8.23 1.87
CA GLY A 112 17.86 7.59 3.16
C GLY A 112 16.91 8.02 4.29
N VAL A 113 15.79 8.66 3.96
CA VAL A 113 14.70 8.90 4.94
C VAL A 113 14.08 7.57 5.36
N GLU A 114 13.79 7.42 6.65
CA GLU A 114 13.13 6.26 7.23
C GLU A 114 11.63 6.28 6.94
N VAL A 115 11.00 5.14 6.66
CA VAL A 115 9.55 5.10 6.39
C VAL A 115 8.87 4.03 7.21
N SER A 116 7.87 4.43 7.99
CA SER A 116 7.04 3.49 8.75
C SER A 116 5.55 3.81 8.65
N GLY A 117 4.72 2.84 9.07
CA GLY A 117 3.30 3.05 9.25
C GLY A 117 2.45 2.11 8.42
N ARG A 118 1.23 2.52 8.10
CA ARG A 118 0.24 1.61 7.54
C ARG A 118 -0.79 2.28 6.64
N THR A 119 -1.25 1.51 5.66
CA THR A 119 -2.49 1.79 4.95
C THR A 119 -3.52 0.68 5.13
N SER A 120 -4.75 0.87 4.67
CA SER A 120 -5.73 -0.21 4.58
C SER A 120 -5.88 -0.70 3.15
N ASN A 121 -6.10 0.22 2.21
CA ASN A 121 -6.46 -0.14 0.83
C ASN A 121 -5.46 0.29 -0.24
N GLY A 122 -4.62 1.29 0.06
CA GLY A 122 -3.70 1.86 -0.92
C GLY A 122 -2.37 1.11 -1.04
N SER A 123 -1.76 1.21 -2.22
CA SER A 123 -0.38 0.78 -2.43
C SER A 123 0.61 1.65 -1.66
N ILE A 124 1.75 1.06 -1.31
CA ILE A 124 2.90 1.73 -0.72
C ILE A 124 4.07 1.48 -1.68
N GLU A 125 4.62 2.55 -2.25
CA GLU A 125 5.73 2.50 -3.20
C GLU A 125 6.89 3.31 -2.60
N LEU A 126 8.00 2.66 -2.29
CA LEU A 126 9.14 3.29 -1.64
C LEU A 126 10.39 3.10 -2.50
N ALA A 127 11.05 4.20 -2.86
CA ALA A 127 12.28 4.21 -3.64
C ALA A 127 13.37 5.03 -2.95
N GLY A 128 14.60 4.54 -2.85
CA GLY A 128 15.74 5.32 -2.35
C GLY A 128 15.64 5.76 -0.88
N VAL A 129 14.95 4.97 -0.05
CA VAL A 129 14.73 5.22 1.37
C VAL A 129 15.63 4.32 2.25
N SER A 130 15.67 4.60 3.54
CA SER A 130 16.27 3.70 4.54
C SER A 130 15.19 3.15 5.47
N GLU A 131 15.50 2.11 6.24
CA GLU A 131 14.69 1.51 7.30
C GLU A 131 13.16 1.55 7.06
N VAL A 132 12.62 0.44 6.58
CA VAL A 132 11.21 0.33 6.20
C VAL A 132 10.47 -0.57 7.19
N ASP A 133 9.39 -0.04 7.79
CA ASP A 133 8.42 -0.81 8.57
C ASP A 133 6.98 -0.43 8.17
N VAL A 134 6.49 -1.07 7.11
CA VAL A 134 5.21 -0.70 6.48
C VAL A 134 4.23 -1.87 6.39
N SER A 135 2.94 -1.55 6.50
CA SER A 135 1.89 -2.54 6.33
C SER A 135 0.67 -2.04 5.56
N THR A 136 -0.03 -2.93 4.86
CA THR A 136 -1.33 -2.63 4.24
C THR A 136 -2.26 -3.84 4.27
N ASN A 137 -3.58 -3.66 4.16
CA ASN A 137 -4.47 -4.83 4.08
C ASN A 137 -4.64 -5.31 2.64
N ASN A 138 -4.87 -4.39 1.70
CA ASN A 138 -5.19 -4.73 0.32
C ASN A 138 -4.19 -4.22 -0.71
N GLY A 139 -3.36 -3.24 -0.33
CA GLY A 139 -2.39 -2.63 -1.23
C GLY A 139 -1.22 -3.54 -1.55
N ARG A 140 -0.64 -3.31 -2.73
CA ARG A 140 0.70 -3.77 -3.08
C ARG A 140 1.74 -2.96 -2.29
N ILE A 141 2.86 -3.60 -1.99
CA ILE A 141 4.06 -2.91 -1.50
C ILE A 141 5.16 -3.10 -2.55
N ASP A 142 5.69 -2.01 -3.09
CA ASP A 142 6.84 -1.99 -4.01
C ASP A 142 8.03 -1.30 -3.30
N LEU A 143 9.17 -1.98 -3.27
CA LEU A 143 10.41 -1.51 -2.65
C LEU A 143 11.53 -1.45 -3.69
N ASP A 144 12.17 -0.30 -3.83
CA ASP A 144 13.24 -0.05 -4.80
C ASP A 144 14.40 0.68 -4.11
N ASP A 145 15.62 0.18 -4.24
CA ASP A 145 16.83 0.80 -3.66
C ASP A 145 16.67 1.14 -2.16
N VAL A 146 16.13 0.20 -1.38
CA VAL A 146 15.91 0.36 0.07
C VAL A 146 17.13 -0.15 0.85
N THR A 147 17.60 0.66 1.79
CA THR A 147 18.75 0.34 2.65
C THR A 147 18.33 0.04 4.09
N GLY A 148 19.10 -0.79 4.80
CA GLY A 148 18.90 -1.07 6.23
C GLY A 148 17.89 -2.18 6.51
N ALA A 149 17.17 -2.05 7.62
CA ALA A 149 16.16 -3.01 8.06
C ALA A 149 14.87 -2.89 7.22
N ILE A 150 14.27 -4.03 6.84
CA ILE A 150 13.06 -4.04 6.00
C ILE A 150 12.05 -5.00 6.60
N THR A 151 10.90 -4.45 7.00
CA THR A 151 9.68 -5.18 7.37
C THR A 151 8.53 -4.67 6.50
N ALA A 152 7.97 -5.55 5.67
CA ALA A 152 6.82 -5.22 4.81
C ALA A 152 5.73 -6.29 4.90
N THR A 153 4.50 -5.87 5.23
CA THR A 153 3.39 -6.80 5.46
C THR A 153 2.15 -6.40 4.67
N THR A 154 1.52 -7.33 3.92
CA THR A 154 0.21 -7.08 3.30
C THR A 154 -0.74 -8.26 3.36
N SER A 155 -2.04 -8.09 3.62
CA SER A 155 -2.92 -9.27 3.62
C SER A 155 -3.19 -9.81 2.21
N ASN A 156 -3.43 -8.93 1.23
CA ASN A 156 -3.87 -9.34 -0.11
C ASN A 156 -2.98 -8.90 -1.26
N GLY A 157 -2.14 -7.89 -1.06
CA GLY A 157 -1.31 -7.36 -2.13
C GLY A 157 -0.04 -8.16 -2.38
N LYS A 158 0.54 -7.96 -3.56
CA LYS A 158 1.89 -8.44 -3.87
C LYS A 158 2.92 -7.62 -3.08
N ILE A 159 4.03 -8.24 -2.72
CA ILE A 159 5.25 -7.55 -2.29
C ILE A 159 6.31 -7.74 -3.37
N ASP A 160 6.80 -6.64 -3.90
CA ASP A 160 7.85 -6.57 -4.92
C ASP A 160 9.05 -5.81 -4.33
N GLY A 161 10.27 -6.31 -4.56
CA GLY A 161 11.47 -5.70 -4.00
C GLY A 161 12.72 -5.89 -4.86
N GLN A 162 13.46 -4.81 -5.11
CA GLN A 162 14.77 -4.84 -5.78
C GLN A 162 15.71 -3.79 -5.16
N GLY A 163 17.03 -3.95 -5.36
CA GLY A 163 18.02 -3.01 -4.80
C GLY A 163 18.07 -2.99 -3.26
N LEU A 164 17.69 -4.10 -2.61
CA LEU A 164 17.55 -4.17 -1.16
C LEU A 164 18.91 -4.45 -0.49
N THR A 165 19.45 -3.48 0.26
CA THR A 165 20.81 -3.52 0.86
C THR A 165 20.80 -3.28 2.37
N GLY A 166 21.86 -3.67 3.09
CA GLY A 166 21.96 -3.57 4.56
C GLY A 166 22.41 -4.85 5.26
N ASP A 167 22.64 -4.77 6.57
CA ASP A 167 23.14 -5.90 7.37
C ASP A 167 22.03 -6.67 8.08
N GLU A 168 20.86 -6.05 8.25
CA GLU A 168 19.73 -6.64 8.96
C GLU A 168 18.93 -7.61 8.07
N PRO A 169 18.25 -8.63 8.64
CA PRO A 169 17.39 -9.52 7.89
C PRO A 169 16.18 -8.80 7.28
N ILE A 170 15.78 -9.24 6.09
CA ILE A 170 14.57 -8.76 5.41
C ILE A 170 13.39 -9.66 5.80
N VAL A 171 12.30 -9.05 6.28
CA VAL A 171 11.09 -9.75 6.68
C VAL A 171 9.91 -9.28 5.83
N VAL A 172 9.37 -10.18 5.02
CA VAL A 172 8.21 -9.89 4.16
C VAL A 172 7.10 -10.91 4.35
N GLU A 173 5.89 -10.42 4.56
CA GLU A 173 4.75 -11.29 4.87
C GLU A 173 3.49 -10.90 4.10
N THR A 174 2.81 -11.89 3.52
CA THR A 174 1.46 -11.71 3.01
C THR A 174 0.54 -12.89 3.29
N SER A 175 -0.77 -12.75 3.12
CA SER A 175 -1.67 -13.91 3.20
C SER A 175 -1.99 -14.44 1.80
N ASN A 176 -2.30 -13.55 0.85
CA ASN A 176 -2.81 -13.95 -0.46
C ASN A 176 -1.93 -13.51 -1.64
N GLY A 177 -1.07 -12.52 -1.44
CA GLY A 177 -0.21 -12.02 -2.50
C GLY A 177 1.01 -12.88 -2.75
N ALA A 178 1.61 -12.68 -3.93
CA ALA A 178 2.94 -13.18 -4.21
C ALA A 178 4.01 -12.31 -3.54
N ILE A 179 5.17 -12.90 -3.31
CA ILE A 179 6.38 -12.20 -2.88
C ILE A 179 7.42 -12.43 -3.98
N GLU A 180 7.99 -11.36 -4.50
CA GLU A 180 9.04 -11.41 -5.53
C GLU A 180 10.15 -10.44 -5.14
N LEU A 181 11.33 -10.96 -4.84
CA LEU A 181 12.47 -10.17 -4.40
C LEU A 181 13.71 -10.48 -5.24
N GLU A 182 14.40 -9.44 -5.68
CA GLU A 182 15.64 -9.51 -6.44
C GLU A 182 16.79 -8.87 -5.66
N PHE A 183 17.90 -9.59 -5.55
CA PHE A 183 19.06 -9.18 -4.78
C PHE A 183 20.28 -9.02 -5.67
N ASP A 184 21.04 -7.94 -5.43
CA ASP A 184 22.37 -7.73 -6.02
C ASP A 184 23.50 -8.25 -5.10
N GLU A 185 23.24 -8.29 -3.79
CA GLU A 185 24.16 -8.80 -2.76
C GLU A 185 23.46 -9.89 -1.92
N PRO A 186 24.20 -10.88 -1.37
CA PRO A 186 23.60 -11.91 -0.53
C PRO A 186 22.97 -11.35 0.75
N ARG A 187 21.77 -11.83 1.12
CA ARG A 187 21.02 -11.34 2.29
C ARG A 187 20.32 -12.46 3.04
N ASP A 188 20.08 -12.22 4.33
CA ASP A 188 19.14 -13.00 5.14
C ASP A 188 17.70 -12.59 4.78
N VAL A 189 16.87 -13.57 4.41
CA VAL A 189 15.49 -13.32 3.97
C VAL A 189 14.53 -14.24 4.69
N ARG A 190 13.48 -13.66 5.26
CA ARG A 190 12.29 -14.36 5.75
C ARG A 190 11.08 -13.93 4.93
N ALA A 191 10.56 -14.83 4.11
CA ALA A 191 9.39 -14.58 3.27
C ALA A 191 8.27 -15.57 3.58
N THR A 192 7.08 -15.07 3.91
CA THR A 192 5.92 -15.92 4.24
C THR A 192 4.67 -15.50 3.49
N THR A 193 4.00 -16.45 2.81
CA THR A 193 2.66 -16.22 2.23
C THR A 193 1.76 -17.43 2.34
N SER A 194 0.47 -17.29 2.63
CA SER A 194 -0.40 -18.48 2.71
C SER A 194 -0.77 -19.02 1.32
N ASN A 195 -1.10 -18.15 0.37
CA ASN A 195 -1.67 -18.56 -0.93
C ASN A 195 -0.87 -18.12 -2.16
N GLY A 196 0.03 -17.14 -2.04
CA GLY A 196 0.83 -16.68 -3.18
C GLY A 196 2.13 -17.45 -3.37
N ALA A 197 2.78 -17.24 -4.51
CA ALA A 197 4.11 -17.76 -4.77
C ALA A 197 5.18 -16.89 -4.09
N ILE A 198 6.31 -17.50 -3.74
CA ILE A 198 7.54 -16.81 -3.34
C ILE A 198 8.56 -17.02 -4.45
N ARG A 199 9.13 -15.94 -4.98
CA ARG A 199 10.25 -15.96 -5.93
C ARG A 199 11.38 -15.11 -5.40
N LEU A 200 12.57 -15.69 -5.32
CA LEU A 200 13.79 -14.98 -4.99
C LEU A 200 14.81 -15.14 -6.12
N THR A 201 15.35 -14.03 -6.60
CA THR A 201 16.53 -14.00 -7.47
C THR A 201 17.72 -13.54 -6.65
N VAL A 202 18.71 -14.39 -6.47
CA VAL A 202 19.84 -14.14 -5.54
C VAL A 202 21.19 -14.27 -6.26
N PRO A 203 22.24 -13.54 -5.84
CA PRO A 203 23.58 -13.71 -6.39
C PRO A 203 24.22 -15.04 -5.93
N ASP A 204 25.33 -15.42 -6.55
CA ASP A 204 26.11 -16.59 -6.13
C ASP A 204 26.72 -16.39 -4.72
N ALA A 205 26.26 -17.16 -3.74
CA ALA A 205 26.81 -17.21 -2.38
C ALA A 205 26.47 -18.55 -1.68
N SER A 206 26.96 -18.71 -0.45
CA SER A 206 26.61 -19.87 0.39
C SER A 206 25.35 -19.58 1.20
N TYR A 207 24.25 -20.23 0.81
CA TYR A 207 22.94 -20.08 1.45
C TYR A 207 22.54 -21.34 2.22
N ARG A 208 21.99 -21.15 3.41
CA ARG A 208 21.17 -22.15 4.10
C ARG A 208 19.71 -21.94 3.70
N VAL A 209 19.13 -22.86 2.94
CA VAL A 209 17.77 -22.72 2.41
C VAL A 209 16.78 -23.57 3.19
N ASP A 210 15.80 -22.93 3.80
CA ASP A 210 14.64 -23.56 4.46
C ASP A 210 13.37 -23.13 3.71
N ALA A 211 12.94 -23.93 2.74
CA ALA A 211 11.85 -23.62 1.83
C ALA A 211 10.71 -24.66 1.94
N GLU A 212 9.61 -24.28 2.58
CA GLU A 212 8.49 -25.18 2.89
C GLU A 212 7.20 -24.76 2.17
N THR A 213 6.59 -25.69 1.43
CA THR A 213 5.23 -25.56 0.90
C THR A 213 4.39 -26.80 1.20
N SER A 214 3.10 -26.62 1.51
CA SER A 214 2.20 -27.76 1.77
C SER A 214 1.58 -28.33 0.50
N ASN A 215 1.10 -27.47 -0.40
CA ASN A 215 0.35 -27.85 -1.61
C ASN A 215 0.98 -27.30 -2.91
N GLY A 216 2.19 -26.75 -2.85
CA GLY A 216 2.91 -26.23 -4.00
C GLY A 216 4.15 -27.03 -4.39
N ARG A 217 4.99 -26.42 -5.22
CA ARG A 217 6.31 -26.95 -5.60
C ARG A 217 7.40 -26.03 -5.08
N THR A 218 8.46 -26.62 -4.54
CA THR A 218 9.71 -25.95 -4.22
C THR A 218 10.72 -26.24 -5.33
N THR A 219 11.29 -25.19 -5.92
CA THR A 219 12.42 -25.24 -6.88
C THR A 219 13.53 -24.36 -6.31
N VAL A 220 14.70 -24.94 -6.06
CA VAL A 220 15.88 -24.23 -5.54
C VAL A 220 17.04 -24.54 -6.48
N ASP A 221 17.41 -23.56 -7.28
CA ASP A 221 18.45 -23.66 -8.32
C ASP A 221 19.78 -23.01 -7.87
N VAL A 222 19.95 -22.80 -6.56
CA VAL A 222 21.17 -22.34 -5.90
C VAL A 222 21.76 -23.44 -5.00
N VAL A 223 23.02 -23.27 -4.57
CA VAL A 223 23.66 -24.23 -3.65
C VAL A 223 23.07 -24.08 -2.25
N ASP A 224 22.45 -25.15 -1.74
CA ASP A 224 22.00 -25.26 -0.35
C ASP A 224 23.11 -25.87 0.53
N ASP A 225 23.71 -25.03 1.38
CA ASP A 225 24.74 -25.38 2.35
C ASP A 225 24.19 -25.21 3.78
N PRO A 226 24.08 -26.28 4.58
CA PRO A 226 23.68 -26.17 5.98
C PRO A 226 24.57 -25.25 6.83
N ALA A 227 25.82 -25.03 6.41
CA ALA A 227 26.77 -24.10 7.03
C ALA A 227 26.81 -22.74 6.31
N GLY A 228 25.86 -22.47 5.41
CA GLY A 228 25.76 -21.22 4.66
C GLY A 228 25.67 -20.01 5.57
N GLU A 229 26.33 -18.94 5.11
CA GLU A 229 26.42 -17.67 5.83
C GLU A 229 25.07 -16.95 5.86
N PHE A 230 24.34 -17.01 4.74
CA PHE A 230 23.04 -16.35 4.56
C PHE A 230 21.89 -17.35 4.66
N ALA A 231 20.79 -16.97 5.28
CA ALA A 231 19.63 -17.81 5.49
C ALA A 231 18.44 -17.36 4.64
N LEU A 232 17.85 -18.30 3.90
CA LEU A 232 16.60 -18.10 3.16
C LEU A 232 15.49 -18.92 3.82
N LEU A 233 14.62 -18.26 4.59
CA LEU A 233 13.50 -18.88 5.29
C LEU A 233 12.18 -18.57 4.56
N LEU A 234 11.70 -19.52 3.76
CA LEU A 234 10.62 -19.33 2.80
C LEU A 234 9.46 -20.26 3.13
N ARG A 235 8.27 -19.71 3.36
CA ARG A 235 7.09 -20.50 3.75
C ARG A 235 5.85 -20.14 2.97
N THR A 236 5.21 -21.16 2.41
CA THR A 236 3.84 -21.01 1.91
C THR A 236 2.97 -22.22 2.16
N SER A 237 1.64 -22.05 2.15
CA SER A 237 0.73 -23.21 2.24
C SER A 237 0.35 -23.72 0.86
N ASN A 238 0.00 -22.82 -0.07
CA ASN A 238 -0.58 -23.20 -1.36
C ASN A 238 0.19 -22.68 -2.58
N GLY A 239 1.20 -21.84 -2.40
CA GLY A 239 2.03 -21.33 -3.49
C GLY A 239 3.26 -22.18 -3.81
N SER A 240 3.88 -21.90 -4.95
CA SER A 240 5.22 -22.39 -5.26
C SER A 240 6.29 -21.51 -4.62
N ILE A 241 7.42 -22.11 -4.28
CA ILE A 241 8.64 -21.41 -3.89
C ILE A 241 9.66 -21.62 -4.99
N THR A 242 10.25 -20.54 -5.51
CA THR A 242 11.33 -20.57 -6.49
C THR A 242 12.48 -19.71 -5.98
N VAL A 243 13.67 -20.30 -5.94
CA VAL A 243 14.93 -19.58 -5.67
C VAL A 243 15.84 -19.84 -6.85
N GLU A 244 16.20 -18.79 -7.56
CA GLU A 244 17.00 -18.86 -8.78
C GLU A 244 18.23 -17.93 -8.69
N PRO A 245 19.35 -18.30 -9.33
CA PRO A 245 20.50 -17.43 -9.43
C PRO A 245 20.19 -16.24 -10.35
N ARG A 246 20.83 -15.10 -10.07
CA ARG A 246 20.78 -13.90 -10.91
C ARG A 246 21.51 -14.06 -12.25
#